data_AF-A0A9E4D4L1-F1
#
_entry.id   AF-A0A9E4D4L1-F1
#
_cell.length_a   1.000
_cell.length_b   1.000
_cell.length_c   1.000
_cell.angle_alpha   90.00
_cell.angle_beta   90.00
_cell.angle_gamma   90.00
#
_symmetry.space_group_name_H-M   'P 1'
#
loop_
_entity.id
_entity.type
_entity.pdbx_description
1 polymer ?
#
loop_
_entity_poly.entity_id
_entity_poly.type
_entity_poly.pdbx_seq_one_letter_code
_entity_poly.pdbx_strand_id
1 'polypeptide(L)'
;MLGRLLKPFLPRGLYWRAALIVFVPVLTILLVVSLAFIQRHYEGVTRQMTGNFVLVAHHILAETDTRPDRAAAAAEAARLARAFDLLEAGIDTRAPASDSPATLPIYDLSGRLAIRELQAGLPEMASVRLRDG
;
A
#
# COMPACT_ATOMS: atom_id res chain seq x y z
N MET A 1 13.97 34.69 7.31
CA MET A 1 14.66 35.14 6.08
C MET A 1 13.92 34.80 4.77
N LEU A 2 12.91 33.91 4.76
CA LEU A 2 12.10 33.60 3.56
C LEU A 2 11.30 34.79 2.98
N GLY A 3 10.76 35.69 3.82
CA GLY A 3 9.87 36.77 3.37
C GLY A 3 10.50 37.83 2.45
N ARG A 4 11.85 37.94 2.40
CA ARG A 4 12.55 38.87 1.49
C ARG A 4 12.72 38.29 0.08
N LEU A 5 12.77 36.96 -0.05
CA LEU A 5 12.82 36.27 -1.36
C LEU A 5 11.46 36.22 -2.05
N LEU A 6 10.34 36.20 -1.30
CA LEU A 6 8.99 36.27 -1.90
C LEU A 6 8.58 37.70 -2.30
N LYS A 7 9.29 38.73 -1.84
CA LYS A 7 8.95 40.15 -2.04
C LYS A 7 8.93 40.63 -3.52
N PRO A 8 9.63 39.99 -4.48
CA PRO A 8 9.45 40.23 -5.92
C PRO A 8 8.24 39.51 -6.53
N PHE A 9 7.81 38.39 -5.93
CA PHE A 9 6.64 37.61 -6.36
C PHE A 9 5.31 38.13 -5.82
N LEU A 10 5.35 39.04 -4.85
CA LEU A 10 4.17 39.73 -4.35
C LEU A 10 3.77 40.88 -5.31
N PRO A 11 2.56 40.85 -5.90
CA PRO A 11 2.08 41.87 -6.81
C PRO A 11 2.06 43.25 -6.19
N ARG A 12 2.69 44.21 -6.85
CA ARG A 12 2.46 45.64 -6.59
C ARG A 12 1.38 46.25 -7.50
N GLY A 13 0.94 45.55 -8.55
CA GLY A 13 -0.09 46.01 -9.50
C GLY A 13 -1.47 45.40 -9.25
N LEU A 14 -2.54 46.20 -9.47
CA LEU A 14 -3.95 45.77 -9.38
C LEU A 14 -4.24 44.55 -10.27
N TYR A 15 -3.62 44.51 -11.46
CA TYR A 15 -3.80 43.45 -12.45
C TYR A 15 -3.33 42.07 -11.96
N TRP A 16 -2.15 41.98 -11.35
CA TRP A 16 -1.65 40.70 -10.84
C TRP A 16 -2.40 40.24 -9.59
N ARG A 17 -2.96 41.15 -8.78
CA ARG A 17 -3.87 40.77 -7.68
C ARG A 17 -5.14 40.10 -8.23
N ALA A 18 -5.74 40.69 -9.28
CA ALA A 18 -6.91 40.11 -9.93
C ALA A 18 -6.59 38.74 -10.55
N ALA A 19 -5.45 38.61 -11.24
CA ALA A 19 -4.98 37.33 -11.76
C ALA A 19 -4.78 36.30 -10.63
N LEU A 20 -4.11 36.65 -9.53
CA LEU A 20 -3.83 35.73 -8.43
C LEU A 20 -5.11 35.18 -7.78
N ILE A 21 -6.14 36.02 -7.59
CA ILE A 21 -7.43 35.59 -7.02
C ILE A 21 -8.11 34.54 -7.90
N VAL A 22 -7.92 34.61 -9.22
CA VAL A 22 -8.49 33.64 -10.17
C VAL A 22 -7.58 32.41 -10.32
N PHE A 23 -6.27 32.60 -10.43
CA PHE A 23 -5.31 31.52 -10.67
C PHE A 23 -5.09 30.64 -9.44
N VAL A 24 -4.97 31.21 -8.24
CA VAL A 24 -4.74 30.44 -7.01
C VAL A 24 -5.81 29.36 -6.79
N PRO A 25 -7.13 29.64 -6.81
CA PRO A 25 -8.12 28.59 -6.59
C PRO A 25 -8.10 27.53 -7.70
N VAL A 26 -7.92 27.94 -8.96
CA VAL A 26 -7.85 27.00 -10.10
C VAL A 26 -6.64 26.07 -9.96
N LEU A 27 -5.45 26.62 -9.68
CA LEU A 27 -4.24 25.83 -9.46
C LEU A 27 -4.33 24.96 -8.21
N THR A 28 -4.98 25.44 -7.15
CA THR A 28 -5.20 24.66 -5.92
C THR A 28 -6.07 23.44 -6.21
N ILE A 29 -7.21 23.64 -6.89
CA ILE A 29 -8.09 22.53 -7.29
C ILE A 29 -7.35 21.58 -8.23
N LEU A 30 -6.61 22.11 -9.23
CA LEU A 30 -5.82 21.30 -10.15
C LEU A 30 -4.81 20.40 -9.41
N LEU A 31 -4.11 20.96 -8.42
CA LEU A 31 -3.14 20.23 -7.63
C LEU A 31 -3.81 19.17 -6.76
N VAL A 32 -4.92 19.49 -6.09
CA VAL A 32 -5.69 18.53 -5.27
C VAL A 32 -6.23 17.39 -6.13
N VAL A 33 -6.82 17.70 -7.29
CA VAL A 33 -7.36 16.68 -8.22
C VAL A 33 -6.25 15.82 -8.79
N SER A 34 -5.10 16.42 -9.16
CA SER A 34 -3.94 15.68 -9.63
C SER A 34 -3.41 14.72 -8.56
N LEU A 35 -3.27 15.18 -7.31
CA LEU A 35 -2.86 14.33 -6.20
C LEU A 35 -3.87 13.22 -5.93
N ALA A 36 -5.17 13.53 -5.91
CA ALA A 36 -6.23 12.56 -5.68
C ALA A 36 -6.29 11.50 -6.80
N PHE A 37 -6.07 11.89 -8.06
CA PHE A 37 -6.01 10.96 -9.18
C PHE A 37 -4.86 9.98 -9.03
N ILE A 38 -3.67 10.48 -8.70
CA ILE A 38 -2.47 9.66 -8.47
C ILE A 38 -2.71 8.70 -7.30
N GLN A 39 -3.24 9.19 -6.17
CA GLN A 39 -3.59 8.36 -5.01
C GLN A 39 -4.56 7.24 -5.39
N ARG A 40 -5.68 7.57 -6.06
CA ARG A 40 -6.69 6.59 -6.45
C ARG A 40 -6.20 5.60 -7.51
N HIS A 41 -5.29 6.02 -8.38
CA HIS A 41 -4.66 5.12 -9.34
C HIS A 41 -3.79 4.08 -8.63
N TYR A 42 -2.96 4.49 -7.67
CA TYR A 42 -2.14 3.58 -6.89
C TYR A 42 -2.98 2.66 -6.00
N GLU A 43 -4.11 3.13 -5.45
CA GLU A 43 -5.07 2.26 -4.75
C GLU A 43 -5.55 1.11 -5.64
N GLY A 44 -5.87 1.41 -6.91
CA GLY A 44 -6.26 0.41 -7.89
C GLY A 44 -5.18 -0.67 -8.11
N VAL A 45 -3.92 -0.24 -8.27
CA VAL A 45 -2.79 -1.16 -8.44
C VAL A 45 -2.54 -2.00 -7.19
N THR A 46 -2.57 -1.39 -6.00
CA THR A 46 -2.38 -2.10 -4.73
C THR A 46 -3.46 -3.15 -4.53
N ARG A 47 -4.72 -2.84 -4.83
CA ARG A 47 -5.80 -3.82 -4.79
C ARG A 47 -5.54 -4.98 -5.74
N GLN A 48 -5.12 -4.70 -6.98
CA GLN A 48 -4.85 -5.75 -7.96
C GLN A 48 -3.67 -6.65 -7.54
N MET A 49 -2.56 -6.07 -7.08
CA MET A 49 -1.38 -6.82 -6.63
C MET A 49 -1.69 -7.64 -5.38
N THR A 50 -2.38 -7.05 -4.40
CA THR A 50 -2.74 -7.74 -3.16
C THR A 50 -3.76 -8.84 -3.42
N GLY A 51 -4.73 -8.61 -4.32
CA GLY A 51 -5.69 -9.64 -4.72
C GLY A 51 -5.02 -10.84 -5.40
N ASN A 52 -4.03 -10.61 -6.25
CA ASN A 52 -3.24 -11.69 -6.84
C ASN A 52 -2.46 -12.47 -5.75
N PHE A 53 -1.89 -11.77 -4.77
CA PHE A 53 -1.22 -12.41 -3.65
C PHE A 53 -2.17 -13.27 -2.81
N VAL A 54 -3.38 -12.80 -2.53
CA VAL A 54 -4.41 -13.57 -1.81
C VAL A 54 -4.70 -14.89 -2.53
N LEU A 55 -4.82 -14.86 -3.86
CA LEU A 55 -5.04 -16.07 -4.66
C LEU A 55 -3.89 -17.08 -4.51
N VAL A 56 -2.65 -16.59 -4.58
CA VAL A 56 -1.43 -17.39 -4.39
C VAL A 56 -1.38 -17.99 -2.98
N ALA A 57 -1.69 -17.20 -1.96
CA ALA A 57 -1.71 -17.65 -0.57
C ALA A 57 -2.74 -18.77 -0.35
N HIS A 58 -3.95 -18.63 -0.89
CA HIS A 58 -4.96 -19.69 -0.87
C HIS A 58 -4.48 -20.98 -1.56
N HIS A 59 -3.81 -20.85 -2.71
CA HIS A 59 -3.29 -22.02 -3.41
C HIS A 59 -2.20 -22.74 -2.60
N ILE A 60 -1.29 -21.98 -1.97
CA ILE A 60 -0.25 -22.55 -1.10
C ILE A 60 -0.89 -23.26 0.10
N LEU A 61 -1.86 -22.65 0.77
CA LEU A 61 -2.57 -23.25 1.91
C LEU A 61 -3.26 -24.56 1.50
N ALA A 62 -4.03 -24.53 0.41
CA ALA A 62 -4.74 -25.71 -0.09
C ALA A 62 -3.79 -26.87 -0.45
N GLU A 63 -2.68 -26.59 -1.13
CA GLU A 63 -1.69 -27.62 -1.46
C GLU A 63 -0.96 -28.16 -0.23
N THR A 64 -0.73 -27.31 0.77
CA THR A 64 -0.05 -27.67 2.01
C THR A 64 -0.93 -28.53 2.91
N ASP A 65 -2.23 -28.23 3.00
CA ASP A 65 -3.20 -28.96 3.83
C ASP A 65 -3.49 -30.38 3.33
N THR A 66 -3.24 -30.66 2.04
CA THR A 66 -3.37 -32.02 1.48
C THR A 66 -2.20 -32.92 1.80
N ARG A 67 -1.11 -32.41 2.41
CA ARG A 67 0.10 -33.18 2.68
C ARG A 67 0.00 -33.98 3.99
N PRO A 68 0.57 -35.20 4.01
CA PRO A 68 0.38 -36.14 5.12
C PRO A 68 1.15 -35.76 6.39
N ASP A 69 2.24 -35.01 6.28
CA ASP A 69 3.04 -34.56 7.41
C ASP A 69 3.58 -33.13 7.21
N ARG A 70 4.05 -32.52 8.32
CA ARG A 70 4.58 -31.15 8.29
C ARG A 70 5.81 -30.98 7.43
N ALA A 71 6.63 -32.02 7.27
CA ALA A 71 7.87 -31.92 6.49
C ALA A 71 7.56 -31.85 4.99
N ALA A 72 6.63 -32.68 4.51
CA ALA A 72 6.10 -32.66 3.16
C ALA A 72 5.33 -31.36 2.87
N ALA A 73 4.55 -30.88 3.84
CA ALA A 73 3.87 -29.60 3.78
C ALA A 73 4.86 -28.42 3.64
N ALA A 74 5.90 -28.37 4.47
CA ALA A 74 6.92 -27.32 4.41
C ALA A 74 7.76 -27.39 3.12
N ALA A 75 8.10 -28.59 2.64
CA ALA A 75 8.81 -28.76 1.38
C ALA A 75 7.98 -28.27 0.18
N GLU A 76 6.66 -28.51 0.21
CA GLU A 76 5.75 -28.01 -0.80
C GLU A 76 5.60 -26.49 -0.75
N ALA A 77 5.38 -25.93 0.44
CA ALA A 77 5.33 -24.49 0.63
C ALA A 77 6.58 -23.81 0.08
N ALA A 78 7.77 -24.34 0.36
CA ALA A 78 9.04 -23.84 -0.17
C ALA A 78 9.20 -24.02 -1.70
N ARG A 79 8.61 -25.09 -2.27
CA ARG A 79 8.56 -25.29 -3.74
C ARG A 79 7.68 -24.23 -4.40
N LEU A 80 6.48 -24.02 -3.87
CA LEU A 80 5.53 -23.04 -4.38
C LEU A 80 6.01 -21.61 -4.17
N ALA A 81 6.65 -21.30 -3.03
CA ALA A 81 7.28 -20.00 -2.80
C ALA A 81 8.25 -19.65 -3.94
N ARG A 82 9.14 -20.57 -4.31
CA ARG A 82 10.06 -20.36 -5.44
C ARG A 82 9.35 -20.23 -6.78
N ALA A 83 8.28 -21.00 -7.00
CA ALA A 83 7.51 -20.93 -8.24
C ALA A 83 6.78 -19.58 -8.41
N PHE A 84 6.36 -18.97 -7.30
CA PHE A 84 5.70 -17.66 -7.28
C PHE A 84 6.65 -16.49 -6.95
N ASP A 85 7.96 -16.74 -6.93
CA ASP A 85 8.99 -15.75 -6.59
C ASP A 85 8.77 -15.06 -5.23
N LEU A 86 8.22 -15.81 -4.26
CA LEU A 86 8.12 -15.40 -2.87
C LEU A 86 9.47 -15.54 -2.18
N LEU A 87 9.78 -14.58 -1.30
CA LEU A 87 11.05 -14.54 -0.58
C LEU A 87 11.25 -15.80 0.28
N GLU A 88 10.20 -16.19 1.02
CA GLU A 88 10.19 -17.37 1.86
C GLU A 88 8.74 -17.79 2.14
N ALA A 89 8.50 -19.11 2.19
CA ALA A 89 7.28 -19.68 2.75
C ALA A 89 7.65 -20.88 3.62
N GLY A 90 7.14 -20.90 4.85
CA GLY A 90 7.44 -21.92 5.84
C GLY A 90 6.31 -22.06 6.84
N ILE A 91 6.33 -23.16 7.58
CA ILE A 91 5.38 -23.44 8.65
C ILE A 91 6.07 -23.13 9.96
N ASP A 92 5.64 -22.05 10.62
CA ASP A 92 6.06 -21.70 11.98
C ASP A 92 4.88 -21.84 12.94
N THR A 93 5.19 -22.14 14.20
CA THR A 93 4.24 -22.24 15.30
C THR A 93 3.99 -20.89 15.98
N ARG A 94 4.82 -19.87 15.73
CA ARG A 94 4.65 -18.52 16.30
C ARG A 94 4.18 -17.52 15.25
N ALA A 95 3.07 -16.86 15.55
CA ALA A 95 2.65 -15.69 14.79
C ALA A 95 3.56 -14.48 15.11
N PRO A 96 4.08 -13.76 14.11
CA PRO A 96 4.76 -12.49 14.34
C PRO A 96 3.79 -11.42 14.87
N ALA A 97 4.31 -10.33 15.45
CA ALA A 97 3.46 -9.20 15.82
C ALA A 97 2.83 -8.58 14.58
N SER A 98 1.52 -8.30 14.67
CA SER A 98 0.73 -7.80 13.56
C SER A 98 0.69 -6.27 13.53
N ASP A 99 0.86 -5.73 12.34
CA ASP A 99 0.48 -4.37 12.01
C ASP A 99 -1.03 -4.28 11.79
N SER A 100 -1.55 -3.08 11.94
CA SER A 100 -2.94 -2.74 11.71
C SER A 100 -3.01 -1.42 10.94
N PRO A 101 -4.06 -1.17 10.12
CA PRO A 101 -4.21 0.11 9.45
C PRO A 101 -4.27 1.33 10.38
N ALA A 102 -4.47 1.11 11.69
CA ALA A 102 -4.46 2.13 12.74
C ALA A 102 -3.05 2.43 13.29
N THR A 103 -2.10 1.51 13.14
CA THR A 103 -0.72 1.66 13.63
C THR A 103 0.19 2.32 12.59
N LEU A 104 -0.20 2.24 11.30
CA LEU A 104 0.58 2.80 10.19
C LEU A 104 0.51 4.34 10.12
N PRO A 105 1.56 5.02 9.62
CA PRO A 105 1.54 6.46 9.38
C PRO A 105 0.41 6.87 8.43
N ILE A 106 -0.13 8.08 8.62
CA ILE A 106 -1.26 8.60 7.81
C ILE A 106 -0.91 8.70 6.32
N TYR A 107 0.38 8.93 6.01
CA TYR A 107 0.88 9.02 4.62
C TYR A 107 1.11 7.66 3.95
N ASP A 108 1.07 6.55 4.70
CA ASP A 108 1.18 5.20 4.13
C ASP A 108 -0.19 4.67 3.70
N LEU A 109 -0.68 5.19 2.57
CA LEU A 109 -1.96 4.78 1.99
C LEU A 109 -1.91 3.33 1.47
N SER A 110 -0.77 2.94 0.89
CA SER A 110 -0.58 1.63 0.25
C SER A 110 -0.55 0.50 1.28
N GLY A 111 0.20 0.64 2.38
CA GLY A 111 0.23 -0.35 3.46
C GLY A 111 -1.14 -0.55 4.10
N ARG A 112 -1.87 0.55 4.34
CA ARG A 112 -3.24 0.49 4.87
C ARG A 112 -4.21 -0.22 3.95
N LEU A 113 -4.13 0.00 2.64
CA LEU A 113 -4.97 -0.69 1.67
C LEU A 113 -4.58 -2.16 1.54
N ALA A 114 -3.28 -2.47 1.47
CA ALA A 114 -2.79 -3.83 1.40
C ALA A 114 -3.27 -4.68 2.59
N ILE A 115 -3.14 -4.19 3.82
CA ILE A 115 -3.64 -4.90 5.01
C ILE A 115 -5.15 -5.14 4.92
N ARG A 116 -5.93 -4.16 4.46
CA ARG A 116 -7.39 -4.31 4.32
C ARG A 116 -7.76 -5.36 3.27
N GLU A 117 -7.10 -5.35 2.12
CA GLU A 117 -7.35 -6.32 1.05
C GLU A 117 -6.89 -7.74 1.47
N LEU A 118 -5.77 -7.86 2.21
CA LEU A 118 -5.34 -9.13 2.82
C LEU A 118 -6.34 -9.64 3.86
N GLN A 119 -6.80 -8.78 4.77
CA GLN A 119 -7.80 -9.16 5.79
C GLN A 119 -9.13 -9.57 5.17
N ALA A 120 -9.54 -8.90 4.09
CA ALA A 120 -10.75 -9.25 3.34
C ALA A 120 -10.59 -10.57 2.57
N GLY A 121 -9.40 -10.81 2.00
CA GLY A 121 -9.11 -11.96 1.15
C GLY A 121 -8.69 -13.23 1.89
N LEU A 122 -8.09 -13.10 3.07
CA LEU A 122 -7.59 -14.18 3.91
C LEU A 122 -8.22 -14.05 5.31
N PRO A 123 -9.48 -14.49 5.51
CA PRO A 123 -10.15 -14.38 6.80
C PRO A 123 -9.48 -15.19 7.92
N GLU A 124 -8.68 -16.20 7.57
CA GLU A 124 -7.89 -17.01 8.51
C GLU A 124 -6.52 -16.41 8.84
N MET A 125 -6.18 -15.25 8.27
CA MET A 125 -4.90 -14.59 8.52
C MET A 125 -4.80 -14.13 9.97
N ALA A 126 -3.88 -14.75 10.73
CA ALA A 126 -3.67 -14.43 12.15
C ALA A 126 -2.89 -13.10 12.37
N SER A 127 -1.93 -12.80 11.50
CA SER A 127 -1.06 -11.62 11.64
C SER A 127 -0.46 -11.22 10.30
N VAL A 128 -0.25 -9.92 10.11
CA VAL A 128 0.50 -9.36 8.96
C VAL A 128 1.52 -8.36 9.47
N ARG A 129 2.73 -8.39 8.93
CA ARG A 129 3.75 -7.37 9.21
C ARG A 129 4.30 -6.82 7.91
N LEU A 130 4.28 -5.50 7.77
CA LEU A 130 4.90 -4.82 6.65
C LEU A 130 6.36 -4.53 7.04
N ARG A 131 7.30 -4.87 6.15
CA ARG A 131 8.71 -4.52 6.34
C ARG A 131 8.96 -3.19 5.63
N ASP A 132 9.35 -2.17 6.39
CA ASP A 132 9.84 -0.92 5.83
C ASP A 132 11.11 -1.21 5.01
N GLY A 133 11.15 -0.67 3.79
CA GLY A 133 12.29 -0.76 2.87
C GLY A 133 13.38 0.24 3.17
#